data_AF-A0A0F2TMT9-F1
#
_entry.id   AF-A0A0F2TMT9-F1
#
_cell.length_a   1.000
_cell.length_b   1.000
_cell.length_c   1.000
_cell.angle_alpha   90.00
_cell.angle_beta   90.00
_cell.angle_gamma   90.00
#
_symmetry.space_group_name_H-M   'P 1'
#
loop_
_entity.id
_entity.type
_entity.pdbx_description
1 polymer ?
#
loop_
_entity_poly.entity_id
_entity_poly.type
_entity_poly.pdbx_seq_one_letter_code
_entity_poly.pdbx_strand_id
1 'polypeptide(L)' 'MLLTEERKVEKPVNLLTDGGGPTIVRQLHTFVPIPGRLAMADFAIATENLDHWDACVEVLAEVCRTITFPDAAAA' A
#
# COMPACT_ATOMS: atom_id res chain seq x y z
N MET A 1 1.80 -10.63 7.85
CA MET A 1 0.99 -9.95 8.88
C MET A 1 0.53 -8.64 8.24
N LEU A 2 -0.77 -8.43 8.13
CA LEU A 2 -1.34 -7.20 7.60
C LEU A 2 -1.44 -6.21 8.76
N LEU A 3 -0.78 -5.05 8.66
CA LEU A 3 -0.91 -3.98 9.65
C LEU A 3 -1.57 -2.79 8.96
N THR A 4 -2.71 -2.35 9.50
CA THR A 4 -3.42 -1.16 9.03
C THR A 4 -3.50 -0.12 10.12
N GLU A 5 -3.08 1.12 9.83
CA GLU A 5 -3.18 2.26 10.74
C GLU A 5 -4.01 3.37 10.09
N GLU A 6 -5.01 3.90 10.81
CA GLU A 6 -5.75 5.08 10.39
C GLU A 6 -5.05 6.36 10.83
N ARG A 7 -4.88 7.31 9.90
CA ARG A 7 -4.31 8.61 10.19
C ARG A 7 -5.02 9.72 9.43
N LYS A 8 -5.37 10.79 10.15
CA LYS A 8 -5.86 12.03 9.53
C LYS A 8 -4.70 12.84 8.95
N VAL A 9 -4.83 13.28 7.70
CA VAL A 9 -3.86 14.10 6.97
C VAL A 9 -4.51 15.45 6.66
N GLU A 10 -4.10 16.48 7.42
CA GLU A 10 -4.72 17.83 7.33
C GLU A 10 -4.41 18.56 6.02
N LYS A 11 -3.27 18.25 5.38
CA LYS A 11 -2.82 18.88 4.13
C LYS A 11 -2.26 17.81 3.18
N PRO A 12 -3.11 17.02 2.51
CA PRO A 12 -2.64 16.02 1.57
C PRO A 12 -1.99 16.68 0.36
N VAL A 13 -0.92 16.06 -0.15
CA VAL A 13 -0.33 16.44 -1.45
C VAL A 13 -1.15 15.76 -2.54
N ASN A 14 -1.86 16.55 -3.35
CA ASN A 14 -2.58 16.07 -4.51
C ASN A 14 -1.74 16.33 -5.76
N LEU A 15 -1.44 15.28 -6.53
CA LEU A 15 -0.59 15.35 -7.73
C LEU A 15 -1.38 15.59 -9.02
N LEU A 16 -2.72 15.48 -8.97
CA LEU A 16 -3.59 15.58 -10.14
C LEU A 16 -4.34 16.92 -10.20
N THR A 17 -4.62 17.52 -9.05
CA THR A 17 -5.28 18.84 -8.97
C THR A 17 -4.74 19.65 -7.80
N ASP A 18 -4.75 20.98 -7.93
CA ASP A 18 -4.54 21.88 -6.79
C ASP A 18 -5.64 21.68 -5.75
N GLY A 19 -5.27 21.13 -4.60
CA GLY A 19 -6.15 20.99 -3.44
C GLY A 19 -6.76 19.60 -3.27
N GLY A 20 -6.64 19.11 -2.04
CA GLY A 20 -7.56 18.18 -1.40
C GLY A 20 -7.75 18.72 0.02
N GLY A 21 -8.99 18.79 0.51
CA GLY A 21 -9.24 19.10 1.92
C GLY A 21 -8.59 18.05 2.83
N PRO A 22 -8.65 18.22 4.17
CA PRO A 22 -8.21 17.18 5.09
C PRO A 22 -8.80 15.83 4.70
N THR A 23 -7.98 14.78 4.72
CA THR A 23 -8.40 13.43 4.33
C THR A 23 -7.99 12.39 5.38
N ILE A 24 -8.75 11.31 5.48
CA ILE A 24 -8.41 10.13 6.29
C ILE A 24 -7.73 9.08 5.39
N VAL A 25 -6.47 8.80 5.70
CA VAL A 25 -5.74 7.72 5.04
C VAL A 25 -5.62 6.51 5.96
N ARG A 26 -5.62 5.32 5.37
CA ARG A 26 -5.15 4.11 6.02
C ARG A 26 -3.83 3.68 5.42
N GLN A 27 -2.88 3.35 6.28
CA GLN A 27 -1.62 2.78 5.87
C GLN A 27 -1.77 1.27 5.73
N LEU A 28 -1.11 0.69 4.73
CA LEU A 28 -1.03 -0.75 4.51
C LEU A 28 0.45 -1.09 4.31
N HIS A 29 0.92 -2.05 5.10
CA HIS A 29 2.26 -2.61 5.01
C HIS A 29 2.18 -4.09 4.61
N THR A 30 2.86 -4.47 3.53
CA THR A 30 2.95 -5.87 3.10
C THR A 30 4.37 -6.24 2.68
N PHE A 31 4.80 -7.46 2.99
CA PHE A 31 6.13 -7.93 2.62
C PHE A 31 6.13 -8.48 1.20
N VAL A 32 7.09 -8.01 0.40
CA VAL A 32 7.37 -8.54 -0.92
C VAL A 32 8.63 -9.41 -0.83
N PRO A 33 8.55 -10.72 -1.18
CA PRO A 33 9.71 -11.58 -1.19
C PRO A 33 10.61 -11.23 -2.38
N ILE A 34 11.85 -10.84 -2.09
CA ILE A 34 12.89 -10.58 -3.09
C ILE A 34 14.02 -11.59 -2.89
N PRO A 35 14.73 -12.02 -3.94
CA PRO A 35 15.84 -12.96 -3.77
C PRO A 35 16.87 -12.44 -2.75
N GLY A 36 17.11 -13.22 -1.69
CA GLY A 36 18.07 -12.91 -0.63
C GLY A 36 17.66 -11.80 0.36
N ARG A 37 16.44 -11.26 0.29
CA ARG A 37 15.97 -10.18 1.19
C ARG A 37 14.44 -10.11 1.30
N LEU A 38 13.93 -9.26 2.18
CA LEU A 38 12.52 -8.88 2.22
C LEU A 38 12.41 -7.38 1.95
N ALA A 39 11.50 -6.97 1.07
CA ALA A 39 11.08 -5.59 0.95
C ALA A 39 9.74 -5.38 1.63
N MET A 40 9.50 -4.17 2.11
CA MET A 40 8.18 -3.71 2.54
C MET A 40 7.59 -2.87 1.41
N ALA A 41 6.37 -3.19 1.01
CA ALA A 41 5.54 -2.31 0.20
C ALA A 41 4.62 -1.53 1.16
N ASP A 42 4.79 -0.20 1.14
CA ASP A 42 4.06 0.73 1.99
C ASP A 42 3.05 1.51 1.14
N PHE A 43 1.78 1.42 1.50
CA PHE A 43 0.70 2.15 0.85
C PHE A 43 0.06 3.11 1.86
N ALA A 44 -0.31 4.31 1.39
CA ALA A 44 -1.16 5.24 2.12
C ALA A 44 -2.35 5.59 1.22
N ILE A 45 -3.54 5.12 1.60
CA ILE A 45 -4.71 5.17 0.74
C ILE A 45 -5.81 5.98 1.43
N ALA A 46 -6.35 6.98 0.73
CA ALA A 46 -7.51 7.72 1.19
C ALA A 46 -8.73 6.79 1.26
N THR A 47 -9.37 6.74 2.43
CA THR A 47 -10.43 5.76 2.73
C THR A 47 -11.84 6.33 2.69
N GLU A 48 -11.96 7.64 2.47
CA GLU A 48 -13.20 8.40 2.60
C GLU A 48 -14.27 8.03 1.55
N ASN A 49 -13.88 7.28 0.51
CA ASN A 49 -14.77 6.86 -0.58
C ASN A 49 -14.78 5.33 -0.81
N LEU A 50 -14.30 4.51 0.15
CA LEU A 50 -14.18 3.06 -0.03
C LEU A 50 -14.94 2.29 1.05
N ASP A 51 -16.19 1.91 0.73
CA ASP A 51 -17.06 1.11 1.60
C ASP A 51 -16.52 -0.32 1.85
N HIS A 52 -15.57 -0.78 1.03
CA HIS A 52 -15.02 -2.15 1.07
C HIS A 52 -13.51 -2.17 1.28
N TRP A 53 -13.02 -1.35 2.21
CA TRP A 53 -11.58 -1.25 2.53
C TRP A 53 -10.89 -2.60 2.73
N ASP A 54 -11.44 -3.47 3.59
CA ASP A 54 -10.78 -4.73 3.95
C ASP A 54 -10.57 -5.62 2.72
N ALA A 55 -11.56 -5.70 1.84
CA ALA A 55 -11.46 -6.42 0.57
C ALA A 55 -10.43 -5.78 -0.38
N CYS A 56 -10.38 -4.44 -0.47
CA CYS A 56 -9.38 -3.74 -1.28
C CYS A 56 -7.95 -4.03 -0.79
N VAL A 57 -7.76 -4.06 0.53
CA VAL A 57 -6.47 -4.35 1.14
C VAL A 57 -6.03 -5.79 0.91
N GLU A 58 -6.95 -6.75 1.04
CA GLU A 58 -6.67 -8.15 0.70
C GLU A 58 -6.20 -8.28 -0.74
N VAL A 59 -6.89 -7.64 -1.69
CA VAL A 59 -6.50 -7.64 -3.10
C VAL A 59 -5.09 -7.06 -3.29
N LEU A 60 -4.78 -5.92 -2.68
CA LEU A 60 -3.44 -5.31 -2.78
C LEU A 60 -2.36 -6.21 -2.20
N ALA A 61 -2.63 -6.85 -1.05
CA ALA A 61 -1.71 -7.79 -0.44
C ALA A 61 -1.49 -9.02 -1.33
N GLU A 62 -2.54 -9.58 -1.94
CA GLU A 62 -2.43 -10.69 -2.90
C GLU A 62 -1.63 -10.30 -4.14
N VAL A 63 -1.86 -9.12 -4.71
CA VAL A 63 -1.06 -8.62 -5.84
C VAL A 63 0.42 -8.57 -5.47
N CYS A 64 0.78 -8.06 -4.29
CA CYS A 64 2.17 -8.05 -3.82
C CYS A 64 2.77 -9.46 -3.69
N ARG A 65 1.97 -10.49 -3.34
CA ARG A 65 2.42 -11.89 -3.30
C ARG A 65 2.65 -12.49 -4.69
N THR A 66 2.02 -11.95 -5.72
CA THR A 66 2.24 -12.40 -7.11
C THR A 66 3.53 -11.86 -7.73
N ILE A 67 4.21 -10.91 -7.06
CA ILE A 67 5.47 -10.35 -7.55
C ILE A 67 6.54 -11.44 -7.49
N THR A 68 6.90 -11.96 -8.66
CA THR A 68 8.00 -12.90 -8.83
C THR A 68 9.20 -12.18 -9.41
N PHE A 69 10.38 -12.48 -8.88
CA PHE A 69 11.64 -12.06 -9.47
C PHE A 69 12.19 -13.24 -10.27
N PRO A 70 12.71 -13.02 -11.49
CA PRO A 70 13.46 -14.07 -12.17
C PRO A 70 14.59 -14.50 -11.25
N ASP A 71 14.83 -15.81 -11.16
CA ASP A 71 15.97 -16.32 -10.42
C ASP A 71 17.20 -15.54 -10.85
N ALA A 72 17.86 -14.91 -9.89
CA ALA A 72 19.24 -14.47 -10.06
C ALA A 72 20.08 -15.74 -10.13
N ALA A 73 19.96 -16.48 -11.21
CA ALA A 73 20.81 -17.59 -11.54
C ALA A 73 22.23 -17.01 -11.67
N ALA A 74 22.99 -17.17 -10.60
CA ALA A 74 24.44 -17.10 -10.48
C ALA A 74 25.14 -15.99 -11.31
N ALA A 75 25.45 -14.88 -10.64
CA ALA A 75 26.61 -14.06 -10.99
C ALA A 75 27.71 -14.30 -9.94
#